data_AF-A0A848LZX6-F1
#
_entry.id   AF-A0A848LZX6-F1
#
_cell.length_a   1.000
_cell.length_b   1.000
_cell.length_c   1.000
_cell.angle_alpha   90.00
_cell.angle_beta   90.00
_cell.angle_gamma   90.00
#
_symmetry.space_group_name_H-M   'P 1'
#
loop_
_entity.id
_entity.type
_entity.pdbx_description
1 polymer ?
#
loop_
_entity_poly.entity_id
_entity_poly.type
_entity_poly.pdbx_seq_one_letter_code
_entity_poly.pdbx_strand_id
1 'polypeptide(L)'
;WVAAARLPGLGLLALALYFLLPFDIRGYVYYLNTRYAHLAAALLVATAPATVPQWRRPLRLAAAACAAVLAFVMVRGYRAYSREAAELEPLVAATAPRPRVMGLVFDSQSRVVRFPVYIHGAAVLARARGGVPNFTFASTPHSPLRYVGEMPPTFPSEWQPQQMDYATQGIWYDHFLVRGVHPSRIFGERLQSELVVVAESGRSWLVRRR
;
A
#
# COMPACT_ATOMS: atom_id res chain seq x y z
N TRP A 1 40.07 14.33 6.20
CA TRP A 1 39.98 13.24 7.21
C TRP A 1 38.58 13.08 7.78
N VAL A 2 38.00 14.09 8.47
CA VAL A 2 36.65 13.98 9.05
C VAL A 2 35.57 13.62 8.01
N ALA A 3 35.63 14.16 6.79
CA ALA A 3 34.65 13.87 5.74
C ALA A 3 34.73 12.43 5.17
N ALA A 4 35.92 11.81 5.16
CA ALA A 4 36.13 10.48 4.59
C ALA A 4 35.54 9.35 5.47
N ALA A 5 35.50 9.56 6.79
CA ALA A 5 34.92 8.61 7.74
C ALA A 5 33.40 8.78 7.93
N ARG A 6 32.80 9.88 7.44
CA ARG A 6 31.37 10.18 7.63
C ARG A 6 30.47 9.17 6.92
N LEU A 7 30.68 8.94 5.63
CA LEU A 7 29.85 8.00 4.86
C LEU A 7 29.91 6.55 5.38
N PRO A 8 31.09 5.97 5.71
CA PRO A 8 31.11 4.62 6.28
C PRO A 8 30.53 4.59 7.69
N GLY A 9 30.77 5.62 8.51
CA GLY A 9 30.13 5.74 9.82
C GLY A 9 28.60 5.80 9.73
N LEU A 10 28.05 6.57 8.79
CA LEU A 10 26.61 6.63 8.52
C LEU A 10 26.06 5.31 7.97
N GLY A 11 26.83 4.62 7.12
CA GLY A 11 26.46 3.29 6.60
C GLY A 11 26.38 2.24 7.70
N LEU A 12 27.37 2.21 8.60
CA LEU A 12 27.37 1.34 9.79
C LEU A 12 26.24 1.69 10.76
N LEU A 13 25.98 2.98 10.99
CA LEU A 13 24.86 3.43 11.81
C LEU A 13 23.52 2.99 11.21
N ALA A 14 23.33 3.17 9.90
CA ALA A 14 22.12 2.70 9.21
C ALA A 14 21.97 1.17 9.33
N LEU A 15 23.06 0.41 9.19
CA LEU A 15 23.03 -1.04 9.39
C LEU A 15 22.65 -1.40 10.83
N ALA A 16 23.19 -0.71 11.82
CA ALA A 16 22.80 -0.89 13.22
C ALA A 16 21.31 -0.60 13.42
N LEU A 17 20.79 0.49 12.86
CA LEU A 17 19.37 0.85 12.93
C LEU A 17 18.47 -0.20 12.25
N TYR A 18 18.93 -0.86 11.19
CA TYR A 18 18.20 -1.99 10.59
C TYR A 18 18.01 -3.17 11.55
N PHE A 19 19.00 -3.47 12.41
CA PHE A 19 18.91 -4.55 13.38
C PHE A 19 18.26 -4.13 14.70
N LEU A 20 18.36 -2.86 15.09
CA LEU A 20 17.92 -2.37 16.39
C LEU A 20 16.50 -1.77 16.39
N LEU A 21 16.06 -1.18 15.28
CA LEU A 21 14.71 -0.59 15.23
C LEU A 21 13.63 -1.67 15.07
N PRO A 22 12.42 -1.43 15.61
CA PRO A 22 11.31 -2.33 15.38
C PRO A 22 10.82 -2.26 13.93
N PHE A 23 10.11 -3.30 13.51
CA PHE A 23 9.45 -3.34 12.21
C PHE A 23 8.26 -2.37 12.11
N ASP A 24 7.53 -2.21 13.21
CA ASP A 24 6.34 -1.35 13.32
C ASP A 24 6.44 -0.43 14.55
N ILE A 25 5.94 0.80 14.41
CA ILE A 25 5.67 1.71 15.52
C ILE A 25 4.17 2.02 15.55
N ARG A 26 3.49 1.44 16.55
CA ARG A 26 2.09 1.75 16.91
C ARG A 26 1.10 1.66 15.73
N GLY A 27 1.35 0.79 14.75
CA GLY A 27 0.52 0.63 13.56
C GLY A 27 0.51 1.82 12.59
N TYR A 28 1.38 2.83 12.81
CA TYR A 28 1.47 4.01 11.93
C TYR A 28 2.68 3.94 10.99
N VAL A 29 3.78 3.32 11.43
CA VAL A 29 5.04 3.31 10.67
C VAL A 29 5.51 1.87 10.49
N TYR A 30 5.05 1.25 9.41
CA TYR A 30 5.50 -0.08 9.01
C TYR A 30 6.81 -0.04 8.24
N TYR A 31 7.54 -1.16 8.30
CA TYR A 31 8.81 -1.39 7.61
C TYR A 31 9.95 -0.47 8.07
N LEU A 32 9.87 0.09 9.29
CA LEU A 32 10.83 1.11 9.74
C LEU A 32 12.28 0.62 9.66
N ASN A 33 12.58 -0.51 10.30
CA ASN A 33 13.92 -1.08 10.29
C ASN A 33 14.39 -1.42 8.86
N THR A 34 13.55 -2.06 8.04
CA THR A 34 13.91 -2.45 6.65
C THR A 34 14.23 -1.26 5.74
N ARG A 35 13.71 -0.06 6.01
CA ARG A 35 14.10 1.16 5.27
C ARG A 35 15.58 1.48 5.44
N TYR A 36 16.15 1.19 6.61
CA TYR A 36 17.56 1.42 6.87
C TYR A 36 18.50 0.46 6.15
N ALA A 37 18.05 -0.73 5.74
CA ALA A 37 18.84 -1.62 4.89
C ALA A 37 19.16 -0.97 3.54
N HIS A 38 18.17 -0.32 2.92
CA HIS A 38 18.33 0.38 1.65
C HIS A 38 19.28 1.57 1.78
N LEU A 39 19.14 2.34 2.88
CA LEU A 39 20.03 3.46 3.19
C LEU A 39 21.46 2.98 3.43
N ALA A 40 21.66 1.93 4.22
CA ALA A 40 22.96 1.34 4.47
C ALA A 40 23.62 0.88 3.17
N ALA A 41 22.89 0.17 2.30
CA ALA A 41 23.40 -0.28 1.01
C ALA A 41 23.89 0.90 0.14
N ALA A 42 23.09 1.96 0.01
CA ALA A 42 23.46 3.14 -0.77
C ALA A 42 24.70 3.84 -0.20
N LEU A 43 24.76 4.02 1.12
CA LEU A 43 25.89 4.64 1.81
C LEU A 43 27.18 3.82 1.66
N LEU A 44 27.10 2.50 1.85
CA LEU A 44 28.25 1.61 1.72
C LEU A 44 28.78 1.57 0.27
N VAL A 45 27.90 1.57 -0.73
CA VAL A 45 28.31 1.69 -2.14
C VAL A 45 29.01 3.03 -2.39
N ALA A 46 28.51 4.14 -1.83
CA ALA A 46 29.14 5.45 -1.94
C ALA A 46 30.52 5.53 -1.26
N THR A 47 30.83 4.60 -0.35
CA THR A 47 32.16 4.50 0.28
C THR A 47 33.15 3.63 -0.46
N ALA A 48 32.71 2.93 -1.52
CA ALA A 48 33.59 2.06 -2.28
C ALA A 48 34.74 2.88 -2.91
N PRO A 49 35.99 2.40 -2.83
CA PRO A 49 37.12 3.11 -3.42
C PRO A 49 36.98 3.22 -4.94
N ALA A 50 37.60 4.25 -5.52
CA ALA A 50 37.60 4.46 -6.96
C ALA A 50 38.13 3.21 -7.68
N THR A 51 37.35 2.71 -8.64
CA THR A 51 37.70 1.50 -9.38
C THR A 51 38.97 1.72 -10.22
N VAL A 52 39.94 0.80 -10.09
CA VAL A 52 41.12 0.79 -10.95
C VAL A 52 40.73 0.65 -12.44
N PRO A 53 41.47 1.28 -13.38
CA PRO A 53 41.04 1.41 -14.77
C PRO A 53 40.62 0.09 -15.45
N GLN A 54 41.33 -1.03 -15.19
CA GLN A 54 41.03 -2.32 -15.81
C GLN A 54 39.63 -2.87 -15.46
N TRP A 55 39.09 -2.52 -14.29
CA TRP A 55 37.79 -3.04 -13.83
C TRP A 55 36.62 -2.13 -14.20
N ARG A 56 36.85 -0.92 -14.71
CA ARG A 56 35.79 0.05 -15.01
C ARG A 56 34.83 -0.43 -16.10
N ARG A 57 35.33 -1.09 -17.14
CA ARG A 57 34.49 -1.65 -18.22
C ARG A 57 33.68 -2.86 -17.73
N PRO A 58 34.29 -3.91 -17.16
CA PRO A 58 33.52 -5.07 -16.69
C PRO A 58 32.52 -4.72 -15.60
N LEU A 59 32.85 -3.82 -14.64
CA LEU A 59 31.89 -3.40 -13.63
C LEU A 59 30.72 -2.60 -14.21
N ARG A 60 30.96 -1.74 -15.21
CA ARG A 60 29.86 -1.04 -15.90
C ARG A 60 28.95 -2.00 -16.67
N LEU A 61 29.53 -2.99 -17.34
CA LEU A 61 28.76 -4.03 -18.03
C LEU A 61 27.96 -4.88 -17.04
N ALA A 62 28.57 -5.27 -15.91
CA ALA A 62 27.88 -6.00 -14.85
C ALA A 62 26.74 -5.17 -14.24
N ALA A 63 26.97 -3.89 -13.94
CA ALA A 63 25.93 -2.99 -13.44
C ALA A 63 24.78 -2.82 -14.45
N ALA A 64 25.10 -2.65 -15.74
CA ALA A 64 24.10 -2.56 -16.80
C ALA A 64 23.30 -3.88 -16.95
N ALA A 65 23.97 -5.03 -16.88
CA ALA A 65 23.32 -6.34 -16.92
C ALA A 65 22.39 -6.54 -15.71
N CYS A 66 22.86 -6.21 -14.49
CA CYS A 66 22.03 -6.25 -13.29
C CYS A 66 20.81 -5.33 -13.40
N ALA A 67 21.00 -4.09 -13.89
CA ALA A 67 19.92 -3.15 -14.12
C ALA A 67 18.90 -3.68 -15.14
N ALA A 68 19.37 -4.29 -16.24
CA ALA A 68 18.51 -4.88 -17.26
C ALA A 68 17.70 -6.07 -16.71
N VAL A 69 18.33 -6.96 -15.93
CA VAL A 69 17.64 -8.08 -15.26
C VAL A 69 16.59 -7.56 -14.29
N LEU A 70 16.93 -6.57 -13.45
CA LEU A 70 15.98 -5.96 -12.51
C LEU A 70 14.81 -5.29 -13.25
N ALA A 71 15.09 -4.52 -14.31
CA ALA A 71 14.07 -3.90 -15.13
C ALA A 71 13.13 -4.93 -15.75
N PHE A 72 13.67 -6.03 -16.27
CA PHE A 72 12.87 -7.13 -16.82
C PHE A 72 11.95 -7.76 -15.77
N VAL A 73 12.47 -8.07 -14.58
CA VAL A 73 11.68 -8.64 -13.47
C VAL A 73 10.59 -7.66 -13.02
N MET A 74 10.93 -6.38 -12.87
CA MET A 74 9.95 -5.34 -12.51
C MET A 74 8.86 -5.20 -13.56
N VAL A 75 9.20 -5.10 -14.84
CA VAL A 75 8.22 -4.99 -15.94
C VAL A 75 7.28 -6.20 -15.95
N ARG A 76 7.81 -7.42 -15.75
CA ARG A 76 6.98 -8.61 -15.63
C ARG A 76 6.06 -8.56 -14.43
N GLY A 77 6.56 -8.14 -13.26
CA GLY A 77 5.78 -7.98 -12.04
C GLY A 77 4.66 -6.96 -12.19
N TYR A 78 4.96 -5.76 -12.70
CA TYR A 78 3.98 -4.71 -12.95
C TYR A 78 2.91 -5.16 -13.96
N ARG A 79 3.29 -5.82 -15.07
CA ARG A 79 2.31 -6.32 -16.04
C ARG A 79 1.44 -7.44 -15.46
N ALA A 80 2.02 -8.34 -14.67
CA ALA A 80 1.26 -9.39 -14.00
C ALA A 80 0.27 -8.80 -13.00
N TYR A 81 0.71 -7.85 -12.17
CA TYR A 81 -0.15 -7.18 -11.20
C TYR A 81 -1.19 -6.29 -11.86
N SER A 82 -0.86 -5.56 -12.94
CA SER A 82 -1.85 -4.77 -13.68
C SER A 82 -3.00 -5.63 -14.19
N ARG A 83 -2.72 -6.87 -14.63
CA ARG A 83 -3.77 -7.82 -15.05
C ARG A 83 -4.56 -8.37 -13.86
N GLU A 84 -3.92 -8.58 -12.72
CA GLU A 84 -4.61 -9.03 -11.50
C GLU A 84 -5.52 -7.93 -10.93
N ALA A 85 -5.01 -6.70 -10.86
CA ALA A 85 -5.70 -5.52 -10.37
C ALA A 85 -6.83 -5.03 -11.30
N ALA A 86 -6.88 -5.53 -12.55
CA ALA A 86 -7.99 -5.30 -13.47
C ALA A 86 -9.34 -5.77 -12.87
N GLU A 87 -9.32 -6.63 -11.83
CA GLU A 87 -10.53 -6.98 -11.08
C GLU A 87 -11.23 -5.74 -10.47
N LEU A 88 -10.51 -4.65 -10.20
CA LEU A 88 -11.09 -3.42 -9.66
C LEU A 88 -11.79 -2.58 -10.73
N GLU A 89 -11.53 -2.79 -12.02
CA GLU A 89 -12.08 -1.96 -13.10
C GLU A 89 -13.61 -1.99 -13.17
N PRO A 90 -14.29 -3.16 -13.13
CA PRO A 90 -15.76 -3.22 -13.10
C PRO A 90 -16.34 -2.53 -11.85
N LEU A 91 -15.64 -2.62 -10.71
CA LEU A 91 -16.06 -1.96 -9.47
C LEU A 91 -15.95 -0.44 -9.59
N VAL A 92 -14.85 0.07 -10.16
CA VAL A 92 -14.69 1.50 -10.45
C VAL A 92 -15.79 2.00 -11.38
N ALA A 93 -16.12 1.24 -12.44
CA ALA A 93 -17.16 1.59 -13.39
C ALA A 93 -18.55 1.68 -12.74
N ALA A 94 -18.86 0.78 -11.80
CA ALA A 94 -20.12 0.76 -11.07
C ALA A 94 -20.19 1.76 -9.90
N THR A 95 -19.07 2.38 -9.52
CA THR A 95 -19.02 3.33 -8.41
C THR A 95 -19.61 4.67 -8.81
N ALA A 96 -20.51 5.24 -7.98
CA ALA A 96 -21.10 6.55 -8.25
C ALA A 96 -20.05 7.69 -8.24
N PRO A 97 -20.33 8.86 -8.81
CA PRO A 97 -19.46 10.04 -8.69
C PRO A 97 -19.33 10.51 -7.22
N ARG A 98 -18.14 11.02 -6.84
CA ARG A 98 -17.80 11.53 -5.50
C ARG A 98 -18.19 10.57 -4.35
N PRO A 99 -17.82 9.28 -4.44
CA PRO A 99 -18.26 8.28 -3.48
C PRO A 99 -17.59 8.47 -2.11
N ARG A 100 -18.27 8.08 -1.05
CA ARG A 100 -17.67 7.83 0.27
C ARG A 100 -17.47 6.32 0.39
N VAL A 101 -16.23 5.87 0.20
CA VAL A 101 -15.89 4.45 0.06
C VAL A 101 -15.23 3.91 1.33
N MET A 102 -15.86 2.92 1.97
CA MET A 102 -15.24 2.15 3.04
C MET A 102 -14.60 0.87 2.48
N GLY A 103 -13.30 0.69 2.72
CA GLY A 103 -12.59 -0.54 2.40
C GLY A 103 -12.74 -1.58 3.50
N LEU A 104 -13.29 -2.74 3.16
CA LEU A 104 -13.44 -3.92 4.01
C LEU A 104 -12.68 -5.09 3.37
N VAL A 105 -11.35 -5.02 3.48
CA VAL A 105 -10.42 -5.92 2.79
C VAL A 105 -9.98 -7.04 3.73
N PHE A 106 -10.70 -8.16 3.71
CA PHE A 106 -10.36 -9.36 4.51
C PHE A 106 -9.26 -10.21 3.88
N ASP A 107 -9.04 -10.05 2.58
CA ASP A 107 -7.90 -10.61 1.86
C ASP A 107 -7.16 -9.53 1.08
N SER A 108 -6.03 -9.07 1.63
CA SER A 108 -5.18 -8.06 1.01
C SER A 108 -4.12 -8.64 0.06
N GLN A 109 -4.04 -9.97 -0.05
CA GLN A 109 -2.95 -10.65 -0.74
C GLN A 109 -3.11 -10.58 -2.27
N SER A 110 -1.96 -10.64 -2.94
CA SER A 110 -1.84 -10.81 -4.39
C SER A 110 -1.27 -12.20 -4.69
N ARG A 111 -1.63 -12.77 -5.84
CA ARG A 111 -1.03 -14.03 -6.32
C ARG A 111 0.28 -13.78 -7.07
N VAL A 112 0.57 -12.53 -7.43
CA VAL A 112 1.72 -12.16 -8.28
C VAL A 112 2.77 -11.33 -7.56
N VAL A 113 2.40 -10.61 -6.50
CA VAL A 113 3.34 -9.87 -5.64
C VAL A 113 3.15 -10.23 -4.17
N ARG A 114 4.22 -10.11 -3.39
CA ARG A 114 4.27 -10.54 -1.99
C ARG A 114 3.69 -9.51 -1.00
N PHE A 115 3.39 -8.30 -1.46
CA PHE A 115 2.91 -7.21 -0.62
C PHE A 115 1.37 -7.18 -0.58
N PRO A 116 0.76 -6.66 0.51
CA PRO A 116 -0.70 -6.58 0.67
C PRO A 116 -1.31 -5.43 -0.14
N VAL A 117 -1.15 -5.52 -1.46
CA VAL A 117 -1.44 -4.44 -2.43
C VAL A 117 -2.92 -4.08 -2.56
N TYR A 118 -3.83 -4.94 -2.10
CA TYR A 118 -5.27 -4.66 -2.12
C TYR A 118 -5.79 -3.90 -0.89
N ILE A 119 -4.97 -3.72 0.15
CA ILE A 119 -5.41 -3.09 1.41
C ILE A 119 -5.98 -1.68 1.18
N HIS A 120 -5.42 -0.95 0.21
CA HIS A 120 -5.87 0.39 -0.17
C HIS A 120 -6.83 0.41 -1.38
N GLY A 121 -7.51 -0.70 -1.68
CA GLY A 121 -8.42 -0.79 -2.83
C GLY A 121 -9.53 0.29 -2.81
N ALA A 122 -10.02 0.67 -1.63
CA ALA A 122 -11.01 1.74 -1.50
C ALA A 122 -10.50 3.10 -2.02
N ALA A 123 -9.21 3.39 -1.83
CA ALA A 123 -8.58 4.60 -2.36
C ALA A 123 -8.51 4.59 -3.88
N VAL A 124 -8.41 3.42 -4.53
CA VAL A 124 -8.45 3.30 -5.99
C VAL A 124 -9.82 3.74 -6.53
N LEU A 125 -10.90 3.23 -5.94
CA LEU A 125 -12.27 3.60 -6.31
C LEU A 125 -12.55 5.08 -6.04
N ALA A 126 -12.22 5.55 -4.83
CA ALA A 126 -12.39 6.94 -4.45
C ALA A 126 -11.62 7.88 -5.39
N ARG A 127 -10.33 7.62 -5.65
CA ARG A 127 -9.52 8.43 -6.57
C ARG A 127 -10.11 8.47 -7.98
N ALA A 128 -10.53 7.32 -8.51
CA ALA A 128 -11.05 7.23 -9.87
C ALA A 128 -12.38 7.99 -10.08
N ARG A 129 -13.13 8.23 -9.01
CA ARG A 129 -14.47 8.86 -9.05
C ARG A 129 -14.55 10.18 -8.29
N GLY A 130 -13.42 10.73 -7.83
CA GLY A 130 -13.34 12.00 -7.10
C GLY A 130 -13.97 11.97 -5.70
N GLY A 131 -13.88 10.83 -5.03
CA GLY A 131 -14.47 10.58 -3.71
C GLY A 131 -13.46 10.54 -2.56
N VAL A 132 -13.92 10.03 -1.42
CA VAL A 132 -13.16 9.94 -0.16
C VAL A 132 -13.10 8.49 0.32
N PRO A 133 -11.90 7.93 0.56
CA PRO A 133 -11.74 6.63 1.21
C PRO A 133 -11.80 6.75 2.74
N ASN A 134 -12.13 5.66 3.43
CA ASN A 134 -12.14 5.60 4.90
C ASN A 134 -10.75 5.75 5.55
N PHE A 135 -9.67 5.40 4.84
CA PHE A 135 -8.30 5.60 5.29
C PHE A 135 -7.54 6.58 4.41
N THR A 136 -6.82 7.49 5.04
CA THR A 136 -6.02 8.53 4.38
C THR A 136 -4.74 8.78 5.16
N PHE A 137 -3.60 8.88 4.47
CA PHE A 137 -2.35 9.28 5.12
C PHE A 137 -2.39 10.71 5.67
N ALA A 138 -3.34 11.55 5.24
CA ALA A 138 -3.48 12.90 5.80
C ALA A 138 -4.01 12.93 7.25
N SER A 139 -4.38 11.77 7.81
CA SER A 139 -4.78 11.61 9.21
C SER A 139 -3.67 11.10 10.13
N THR A 140 -2.54 10.63 9.58
CA THR A 140 -1.49 10.03 10.40
C THR A 140 -0.60 11.10 11.05
N PRO A 141 -0.16 10.94 12.31
CA PRO A 141 0.59 11.97 13.04
C PRO A 141 1.93 12.37 12.40
N HIS A 142 2.51 11.46 11.61
CA HIS A 142 3.80 11.66 10.94
C HIS A 142 3.66 12.22 9.52
N SER A 143 2.42 12.39 9.03
CA SER A 143 2.18 12.89 7.69
C SER A 143 2.50 14.37 7.60
N PRO A 144 3.23 14.82 6.56
CA PRO A 144 3.39 16.24 6.30
C PRO A 144 2.10 16.87 5.74
N LEU A 145 1.07 16.06 5.47
CA LEU A 145 -0.23 16.48 4.96
C LEU A 145 -1.25 16.49 6.11
N ARG A 146 -2.15 17.48 6.09
CA ARG A 146 -3.24 17.59 7.06
C ARG A 146 -4.59 17.44 6.37
N TYR A 147 -5.45 16.58 6.89
CA TYR A 147 -6.83 16.48 6.44
C TYR A 147 -7.61 17.76 6.77
N VAL A 148 -8.35 18.30 5.80
CA VAL A 148 -9.16 19.50 5.97
C VAL A 148 -10.62 19.10 6.17
N GLY A 149 -11.24 19.58 7.25
CA GLY A 149 -12.62 19.24 7.62
C GLY A 149 -12.72 18.07 8.59
N GLU A 150 -13.90 17.48 8.67
CA GLU A 150 -14.19 16.34 9.55
C GLU A 150 -13.59 15.05 8.98
N MET A 151 -12.90 14.30 9.84
CA MET A 151 -12.29 13.02 9.46
C MET A 151 -13.40 11.98 9.22
N PRO A 152 -13.34 11.20 8.12
CA PRO A 152 -14.26 10.08 7.92
C PRO A 152 -14.19 9.12 9.12
N PRO A 153 -15.32 8.72 9.72
CA PRO A 153 -15.31 7.75 10.81
C PRO A 153 -14.84 6.40 10.26
N THR A 154 -13.88 5.77 10.92
CA THR A 154 -13.33 4.48 10.47
C THR A 154 -12.97 3.61 11.66
N PHE A 155 -12.81 2.31 11.41
CA PHE A 155 -12.32 1.37 12.42
C PHE A 155 -10.81 1.58 12.67
N PRO A 156 -10.27 1.13 13.82
CA PRO A 156 -8.93 1.52 14.28
C PRO A 156 -7.78 1.19 13.32
N SER A 157 -7.93 0.17 12.47
CA SER A 157 -6.84 -0.29 11.61
C SER A 157 -7.36 -0.94 10.33
N GLU A 158 -6.87 -0.50 9.16
CA GLU A 158 -7.20 -1.10 7.85
C GLU A 158 -6.87 -2.60 7.73
N TRP A 159 -6.02 -3.12 8.63
CA TRP A 159 -5.64 -4.52 8.74
C TRP A 159 -6.68 -5.37 9.49
N GLN A 160 -7.65 -4.74 10.14
CA GLN A 160 -8.64 -5.38 11.00
C GLN A 160 -10.07 -5.00 10.60
N PRO A 161 -10.49 -5.29 9.35
CA PRO A 161 -11.82 -4.91 8.84
C PRO A 161 -12.98 -5.51 9.64
N GLN A 162 -12.75 -6.59 10.38
CA GLN A 162 -13.70 -7.19 11.31
C GLN A 162 -14.11 -6.28 12.48
N GLN A 163 -13.36 -5.21 12.76
CA GLN A 163 -13.68 -4.23 13.80
C GLN A 163 -14.60 -3.11 13.32
N MET A 164 -15.05 -3.15 12.07
CA MET A 164 -16.01 -2.18 11.57
C MET A 164 -17.34 -2.30 12.32
N ASP A 165 -17.79 -1.17 12.85
CA ASP A 165 -19.14 -1.02 13.40
C ASP A 165 -20.00 -0.22 12.42
N TYR A 166 -21.00 -0.89 11.85
CA TYR A 166 -21.85 -0.27 10.84
C TYR A 166 -22.67 0.90 11.41
N ALA A 167 -23.14 0.79 12.65
CA ALA A 167 -24.04 1.79 13.24
C ALA A 167 -23.33 3.13 13.48
N THR A 168 -22.06 3.10 13.86
CA THR A 168 -21.29 4.30 14.20
C THR A 168 -20.37 4.76 13.08
N GLN A 169 -19.88 3.86 12.23
CA GLN A 169 -18.91 4.16 11.17
C GLN A 169 -19.52 3.96 9.79
N GLY A 170 -20.18 2.82 9.55
CA GLY A 170 -20.69 2.43 8.24
C GLY A 170 -21.71 3.40 7.65
N ILE A 171 -22.59 3.97 8.47
CA ILE A 171 -23.65 4.91 8.03
C ILE A 171 -23.13 6.16 7.30
N TRP A 172 -21.87 6.55 7.52
CA TRP A 172 -21.29 7.73 6.85
C TRP A 172 -21.01 7.46 5.37
N TYR A 173 -20.81 6.20 5.00
CA TYR A 173 -20.41 5.74 3.68
C TYR A 173 -21.60 5.38 2.82
N ASP A 174 -21.44 5.56 1.51
CA ASP A 174 -22.44 5.18 0.50
C ASP A 174 -21.96 3.98 -0.34
N HIS A 175 -20.67 3.68 -0.34
CA HIS A 175 -20.07 2.53 -1.01
C HIS A 175 -19.16 1.74 -0.05
N PHE A 176 -19.18 0.42 -0.17
CA PHE A 176 -18.30 -0.49 0.54
C PHE A 176 -17.59 -1.38 -0.47
N LEU A 177 -16.26 -1.33 -0.48
CA LEU A 177 -15.44 -2.29 -1.19
C LEU A 177 -15.17 -3.46 -0.26
N VAL A 178 -15.78 -4.61 -0.54
CA VAL A 178 -15.55 -5.84 0.22
C VAL A 178 -14.63 -6.75 -0.58
N ARG A 179 -13.60 -7.32 0.05
CA ARG A 179 -12.73 -8.30 -0.60
C ARG A 179 -12.44 -9.50 0.29
N GLY A 180 -12.43 -10.69 -0.30
CA GLY A 180 -12.00 -11.93 0.35
C GLY A 180 -13.11 -12.68 1.09
N VAL A 181 -14.24 -12.03 1.34
CA VAL A 181 -15.42 -12.61 1.99
C VAL A 181 -16.69 -12.07 1.32
N HIS A 182 -17.73 -12.90 1.20
CA HIS A 182 -18.98 -12.46 0.62
C HIS A 182 -19.67 -11.41 1.52
N PRO A 183 -20.25 -10.31 0.97
CA PRO A 183 -20.83 -9.23 1.76
C PRO A 183 -21.94 -9.64 2.73
N SER A 184 -22.65 -10.74 2.47
CA SER A 184 -23.72 -11.23 3.36
C SER A 184 -23.19 -11.62 4.75
N ARG A 185 -21.91 -11.99 4.87
CA ARG A 185 -21.29 -12.31 6.17
C ARG A 185 -20.98 -11.08 7.01
N ILE A 186 -20.94 -9.90 6.39
CA ILE A 186 -20.62 -8.63 7.06
C ILE A 186 -21.93 -7.89 7.38
N PHE A 187 -22.80 -7.76 6.39
CA PHE A 187 -23.98 -6.90 6.50
C PHE A 187 -25.25 -7.67 6.89
N GLY A 188 -25.27 -9.00 6.79
CA GLY A 188 -26.45 -9.81 7.10
C GLY A 188 -27.68 -9.38 6.31
N GLU A 189 -28.80 -9.21 7.00
CA GLU A 189 -30.08 -8.78 6.43
C GLU A 189 -30.00 -7.39 5.78
N ARG A 190 -29.08 -6.51 6.22
CA ARG A 190 -28.90 -5.18 5.64
C ARG A 190 -28.54 -5.23 4.16
N LEU A 191 -27.93 -6.31 3.70
CA LEU A 191 -27.60 -6.50 2.27
C LEU A 191 -28.83 -6.60 1.37
N GLN A 192 -30.00 -6.89 1.95
CA GLN A 192 -31.26 -6.98 1.21
C GLN A 192 -32.13 -5.74 1.45
N SER A 193 -32.07 -5.11 2.63
CA SER A 193 -32.93 -3.99 3.01
C SER A 193 -32.33 -2.59 2.75
N GLU A 194 -31.09 -2.35 3.14
CA GLU A 194 -30.44 -1.02 3.13
C GLU A 194 -29.34 -0.89 2.08
N LEU A 195 -28.70 -2.02 1.79
CA LEU A 195 -27.55 -2.13 0.92
C LEU A 195 -27.91 -3.02 -0.28
N VAL A 196 -27.08 -2.98 -1.31
CA VAL A 196 -27.20 -3.84 -2.49
C VAL A 196 -25.81 -4.05 -3.11
N VAL A 197 -25.52 -5.28 -3.55
CA VAL A 197 -24.34 -5.56 -4.37
C VAL A 197 -24.59 -4.98 -5.77
N VAL A 198 -23.76 -4.02 -6.20
CA VAL A 198 -23.90 -3.36 -7.51
C VAL A 198 -22.88 -3.85 -8.53
N ALA A 199 -21.78 -4.46 -8.08
CA ALA A 199 -20.81 -5.12 -8.94
C ALA A 199 -20.03 -6.19 -8.18
N GLU A 200 -19.55 -7.17 -8.92
CA GLU A 200 -18.67 -8.24 -8.43
C GLU A 200 -17.61 -8.49 -9.49
N SER A 201 -16.38 -8.73 -9.04
CA SER A 201 -15.27 -9.07 -9.92
C SER A 201 -14.16 -9.75 -9.11
N GLY A 202 -13.72 -10.93 -9.57
CA GLY A 202 -12.70 -11.71 -8.89
C GLY A 202 -13.12 -12.11 -7.48
N ARG A 203 -12.40 -11.62 -6.46
CA ARG A 203 -12.74 -11.85 -5.03
C ARG A 203 -13.25 -10.58 -4.36
N SER A 204 -13.76 -9.64 -5.14
CA SER A 204 -14.13 -8.31 -4.68
C SER A 204 -15.57 -7.98 -5.08
N TRP A 205 -16.29 -7.36 -4.16
CA TRP A 205 -17.67 -6.91 -4.32
C TRP A 205 -17.74 -5.41 -4.04
N LEU A 206 -18.51 -4.70 -4.85
CA LEU A 206 -18.94 -3.35 -4.56
C LEU A 206 -20.37 -3.39 -4.03
N VAL A 207 -20.53 -2.97 -2.79
CA VAL A 207 -21.83 -2.79 -2.15
C VAL A 207 -22.13 -1.30 -2.13
N ARG A 208 -23.37 -0.93 -2.45
CA ARG A 208 -23.86 0.44 -2.39
C ARG A 208 -25.04 0.52 -1.44
N ARG A 209 -25.17 1.63 -0.74
CA ARG A 209 -26.41 1.98 -0.06
C ARG A 209 -27.51 2.28 -1.07
N ARG A 210 -28.73 1.84 -0.78
CA ARG A 210 -29.91 2.11 -1.61
C ARG A 210 -30.25 3.59 -1.65
#